data_AF-A0A392PIX0-F1
#
_entry.id   AF-A0A392PIX0-F1
#
_cell.length_a   1.000
_cell.length_b   1.000
_cell.length_c   1.000
_cell.angle_alpha   90.00
_cell.angle_beta   90.00
_cell.angle_gamma   90.00
#
_symmetry.space_group_name_H-M   'P 1'
#
loop_
_entity.id
_entity.type
_entity.pdbx_description
1 polymer ?
#
loop_
_entity_poly.entity_id
_entity_poly.type
_entity_poly.pdbx_seq_one_letter_code
_entity_poly.pdbx_strand_id
1 'polypeptide(L)'
;VLRDLLEFKSDRAPIPVGKVEPALSIVKRFCTGGMSLGAISRETHEAIAIAMNRIGGKSNSGEGGEDPIRWKPLTDVVDGYSPTLPHLKGLQNGDTATSAIKQ
;
A
#
# COMPACT_ATOMS: atom_id res chain seq x y z
N VAL A 1 9.89 -21.85 8.84
CA VAL A 1 8.68 -21.75 9.70
C VAL A 1 7.74 -22.93 9.43
N LEU A 2 6.72 -23.20 10.27
CA LEU A 2 5.91 -24.44 10.20
C LEU A 2 5.28 -24.76 8.83
N ARG A 3 4.90 -23.73 8.05
CA ARG A 3 4.35 -23.90 6.70
C ARG A 3 5.31 -24.61 5.72
N ASP A 4 6.61 -24.61 6.01
CA ASP A 4 7.63 -25.24 5.16
C ASP A 4 7.60 -26.77 5.25
N LEU A 5 6.88 -27.33 6.25
CA LEU A 5 6.69 -28.77 6.44
C LEU A 5 5.41 -29.30 5.75
N LEU A 6 4.68 -28.45 5.02
CA LEU A 6 3.39 -28.77 4.42
C LEU A 6 3.48 -28.72 2.90
N GLU A 7 2.73 -29.60 2.22
CA GLU A 7 2.56 -29.60 0.77
C GLU A 7 1.08 -29.49 0.41
N PHE A 8 0.78 -28.77 -0.68
CA PHE A 8 -0.56 -28.71 -1.24
C PHE A 8 -0.86 -29.98 -2.04
N LYS A 9 -1.78 -30.82 -1.55
CA LYS A 9 -2.37 -31.91 -2.33
C LYS A 9 -3.70 -31.47 -2.91
N SER A 10 -3.80 -31.36 -4.23
CA SER A 10 -5.04 -31.01 -4.92
C SER A 10 -5.62 -32.22 -5.67
N ASP A 11 -6.94 -32.36 -5.62
CA ASP A 11 -7.75 -33.31 -6.39
C ASP A 11 -8.21 -32.73 -7.75
N ARG A 12 -7.81 -31.49 -8.06
CA ARG A 12 -8.22 -30.76 -9.28
C ARG A 12 -7.13 -30.79 -10.34
N ALA A 13 -7.54 -30.86 -11.60
CA ALA A 13 -6.63 -30.66 -12.73
C ALA A 13 -6.12 -29.20 -12.78
N PRO A 14 -4.86 -28.96 -13.16
CA PRO A 14 -4.32 -27.62 -13.36
C PRO A 14 -5.13 -26.83 -14.40
N ILE A 15 -5.17 -25.51 -14.22
CA ILE A 15 -5.80 -24.59 -15.16
C ILE A 15 -4.73 -23.70 -15.83
N PRO A 16 -4.97 -23.20 -17.06
CA PRO A 16 -4.12 -22.18 -17.65
C PRO A 16 -4.09 -20.90 -16.80
N VAL A 17 -2.94 -20.23 -16.74
CA VAL A 17 -2.76 -18.99 -15.96
C VAL A 17 -3.77 -17.90 -16.36
N GLY A 18 -4.15 -17.83 -17.64
CA GLY A 18 -5.18 -16.88 -18.12
C GLY A 18 -6.58 -17.09 -17.54
N LYS A 19 -6.84 -18.22 -16.86
CA LYS A 19 -8.09 -18.47 -16.12
C LYS A 19 -8.00 -18.11 -14.63
N VAL A 20 -6.82 -17.76 -14.13
CA VAL A 20 -6.62 -17.29 -12.76
C VAL A 20 -7.08 -15.83 -12.67
N GLU A 21 -7.56 -15.40 -11.50
CA GLU A 21 -7.94 -13.99 -11.33
C GLU A 21 -6.74 -13.05 -11.58
N PRO A 22 -6.97 -11.84 -12.12
CA PRO A 22 -5.88 -10.90 -12.39
C PRO A 22 -5.12 -10.49 -11.12
N ALA A 23 -3.83 -10.19 -11.27
CA ALA A 23 -3.00 -9.69 -10.16
C ALA A 23 -3.63 -8.45 -9.47
N LEU A 24 -4.22 -7.54 -10.25
CA LEU A 24 -4.89 -6.34 -9.72
C LEU A 24 -6.11 -6.67 -8.84
N SER A 25 -6.74 -7.84 -9.01
CA SER A 25 -7.79 -8.34 -8.10
C SER A 25 -7.18 -8.90 -6.81
N ILE A 26 -6.09 -9.65 -6.94
CA ILE A 26 -5.39 -10.28 -5.81
C ILE A 26 -4.84 -9.22 -4.84
N VAL A 27 -4.13 -8.20 -5.33
CA VAL A 27 -3.44 -7.20 -4.49
C VAL A 27 -4.39 -6.36 -3.63
N LYS A 28 -5.68 -6.28 -3.97
CA LYS A 28 -6.70 -5.63 -3.13
C LYS A 28 -6.87 -6.30 -1.76
N ARG A 29 -6.47 -7.56 -1.66
CA ARG A 29 -6.49 -8.34 -0.41
C ARG A 29 -5.24 -8.10 0.44
N PHE A 30 -4.23 -7.41 -0.11
CA PHE A 30 -2.99 -7.14 0.63
C PHE A 30 -3.16 -5.93 1.53
N CYS A 31 -2.64 -6.08 2.73
CA CYS A 31 -2.53 -5.02 3.72
C CYS A 31 -1.07 -4.93 4.16
N THR A 32 -0.52 -3.73 4.24
CA THR A 32 0.71 -3.55 5.02
C THR A 32 0.36 -3.52 6.50
N GLY A 33 1.21 -4.11 7.34
CA GLY A 33 1.03 -4.08 8.78
C GLY A 33 1.07 -2.64 9.34
N GLY A 34 0.52 -2.46 10.54
CA GLY A 34 0.63 -1.21 11.28
C GLY A 34 2.08 -1.01 11.72
N MET A 35 2.73 0.01 11.16
CA MET A 35 4.08 0.42 11.54
C MET A 35 4.00 1.88 11.97
N SER A 36 4.23 2.15 13.25
CA SER A 36 4.03 3.49 13.81
C SER A 36 4.96 4.52 13.17
N LEU A 37 4.42 5.72 12.90
CA LEU A 37 5.23 6.89 12.59
C LEU A 37 6.16 7.17 13.79
N GLY A 38 7.47 7.16 13.56
CA GLY A 38 8.50 7.19 14.61
C GLY A 38 9.28 5.89 14.75
N ALA A 39 8.66 4.74 14.45
CA ALA A 39 9.40 3.48 14.25
C ALA A 39 9.96 3.38 12.82
N ILE A 40 9.21 3.92 11.86
CA ILE A 40 9.67 4.16 10.49
C ILE A 40 9.62 5.64 10.16
N SER A 41 10.43 6.03 9.18
CA SER A 41 10.49 7.41 8.70
C SER A 41 9.16 7.83 8.05
N ARG A 42 8.91 9.14 8.02
CA ARG A 42 7.74 9.73 7.35
C ARG A 42 7.71 9.38 5.87
N GLU A 43 8.85 9.46 5.20
CA GLU A 43 9.02 9.12 3.78
C GLU A 43 8.58 7.68 3.51
N THR A 44 9.01 6.74 4.35
CA THR A 44 8.66 5.32 4.22
C THR A 44 7.17 5.10 4.45
N HIS A 45 6.63 5.72 5.50
CA HIS A 45 5.23 5.56 5.90
C HIS A 45 4.27 6.08 4.82
N GLU A 46 4.55 7.26 4.29
CA GLU A 46 3.71 7.90 3.27
C GLU A 46 3.88 7.25 1.89
N ALA A 47 5.09 6.82 1.52
CA ALA A 47 5.31 6.08 0.27
C ALA A 47 4.53 4.76 0.24
N ILE A 48 4.49 4.04 1.36
CA ILE A 48 3.67 2.82 1.50
C ILE A 48 2.18 3.16 1.33
N ALA A 49 1.69 4.20 2.00
CA ALA A 49 0.29 4.58 1.90
C ALA A 49 -0.11 4.93 0.45
N ILE A 50 0.68 5.75 -0.24
CA ILE A 50 0.44 6.09 -1.66
C ILE A 50 0.46 4.84 -2.53
N ALA A 51 1.46 3.97 -2.38
CA ALA A 51 1.57 2.75 -3.18
C ALA A 51 0.37 1.82 -2.99
N MET A 52 -0.04 1.59 -1.73
CA MET A 52 -1.19 0.74 -1.43
C MET A 52 -2.50 1.32 -1.96
N ASN A 53 -2.68 2.64 -1.86
CA ASN A 53 -3.84 3.33 -2.41
C ASN A 53 -3.91 3.22 -3.94
N ARG A 54 -2.77 3.36 -4.65
CA ARG A 54 -2.70 3.20 -6.11
C ARG A 54 -3.11 1.80 -6.58
N ILE A 55 -2.71 0.76 -5.86
CA ILE A 55 -3.03 -0.64 -6.23
C ILE A 55 -4.37 -1.13 -5.68
N GLY A 56 -5.09 -0.30 -4.91
CA GLY A 56 -6.35 -0.66 -4.25
C GLY A 56 -6.19 -1.63 -3.08
N GLY A 57 -4.96 -1.78 -2.55
CA GLY A 57 -4.70 -2.45 -1.29
C GLY A 57 -4.91 -1.49 -0.10
N LYS A 58 -4.45 -1.88 1.09
CA LYS A 58 -4.62 -1.07 2.30
C LYS A 58 -3.30 -0.89 3.05
N SER A 59 -2.99 0.32 3.49
CA SER A 59 -1.96 0.55 4.51
C SER A 59 -2.59 0.85 5.87
N ASN A 60 -1.81 0.68 6.93
CA ASN A 60 -2.21 0.91 8.32
C ASN A 60 -1.29 1.96 8.95
N SER A 61 -1.87 2.94 9.65
CA SER A 61 -1.11 4.03 10.30
C SER A 61 -0.15 3.55 11.39
N GLY A 62 -0.42 2.39 12.00
CA GLY A 62 0.14 2.06 13.31
C GLY A 62 -0.36 3.02 14.39
N GLU A 63 0.26 2.95 15.56
CA GLU A 63 -0.22 3.63 16.79
C GLU A 63 0.28 5.07 16.93
N GLY A 64 1.22 5.49 16.06
CA GLY A 64 1.83 6.83 16.09
C GLY A 64 0.96 7.95 15.53
N GLY A 65 -0.27 7.65 15.10
CA GLY A 65 -1.16 8.60 14.42
C GLY A 65 -0.72 8.96 13.00
N GLU A 66 -1.41 9.95 12.41
CA GLU A 66 -1.08 10.49 11.08
C GLU A 66 -1.21 12.02 11.06
N ASP A 67 -0.36 12.66 10.26
CA ASP A 67 -0.43 14.09 9.98
C ASP A 67 -1.68 14.41 9.12
N PRO A 68 -2.53 15.37 9.52
CA PRO A 68 -3.71 15.78 8.74
C PRO A 68 -3.42 16.22 7.30
N ILE A 69 -2.19 16.64 6.98
CA ILE A 69 -1.80 17.01 5.62
C ILE A 69 -2.01 15.85 4.63
N ARG A 70 -1.99 14.60 5.12
CA ARG A 70 -2.10 13.38 4.32
C ARG A 70 -3.53 13.07 3.86
N TRP A 71 -4.54 13.72 4.45
CA TRP A 71 -5.97 13.40 4.31
C TRP A 71 -6.60 13.83 3.00
N LYS A 72 -5.89 14.63 2.20
CA LYS A 72 -6.37 15.13 0.92
C LYS A 72 -5.55 14.55 -0.23
N PRO A 73 -6.18 14.27 -1.38
CA PRO A 73 -5.45 13.95 -2.59
C PRO A 73 -4.53 15.12 -3.00
N LEU A 74 -3.35 14.78 -3.51
CA LEU A 74 -2.42 15.73 -4.09
C LEU A 74 -2.98 16.29 -5.40
N THR A 75 -2.87 17.61 -5.55
CA THR A 75 -3.32 18.36 -6.74
C THR A 75 -2.24 19.29 -7.29
N ASP A 76 -1.07 19.30 -6.66
CA ASP A 76 0.05 20.21 -6.89
C ASP A 76 1.29 19.45 -7.39
N VAL A 77 1.11 18.28 -8.02
CA VAL A 77 2.22 17.47 -8.51
C VAL A 77 2.71 17.99 -9.87
N VAL A 78 4.00 18.31 -9.96
CA VAL A 78 4.72 18.67 -11.18
C VAL A 78 6.01 17.85 -11.25
N ASP A 79 6.26 17.19 -12.39
CA ASP A 79 7.43 16.33 -12.63
C ASP A 79 7.69 15.26 -11.54
N GLY A 80 6.62 14.78 -10.90
CA GLY A 80 6.69 13.78 -9.84
C GLY A 80 7.01 14.32 -8.44
N TYR A 81 7.00 15.64 -8.26
CA TYR A 81 7.23 16.35 -7.01
C TYR A 81 6.00 17.16 -6.60
N SER A 82 5.73 17.26 -5.30
CA SER A 82 4.65 18.06 -4.72
C SER A 82 5.20 18.97 -3.61
N PRO A 83 4.92 20.28 -3.64
CA PRO A 83 5.20 21.15 -2.50
C PRO A 83 4.52 20.72 -1.20
N THR A 84 3.36 20.05 -1.28
CA THR A 84 2.64 19.51 -0.11
C THR A 84 3.43 18.40 0.59
N LEU A 85 4.10 17.52 -0.16
CA LEU A 85 4.94 16.43 0.38
C LEU A 85 6.34 16.45 -0.28
N PRO A 86 7.19 17.44 0.06
CA PRO A 86 8.41 17.76 -0.69
C PRO A 86 9.52 16.72 -0.56
N HIS A 87 9.44 15.86 0.47
CA HIS A 87 10.38 14.76 0.72
C HIS A 87 10.07 13.49 -0.10
N LEU A 88 8.93 13.43 -0.79
CA LEU A 88 8.53 12.31 -1.63
C LEU A 88 8.86 12.56 -3.11
N LYS A 89 8.97 11.47 -3.88
CA LYS A 89 9.29 11.48 -5.32
C LYS A 89 8.40 10.51 -6.08
N GLY A 90 8.23 10.73 -7.38
CA GLY A 90 7.42 9.86 -8.24
C GLY A 90 5.92 9.94 -7.95
N LEU A 91 5.48 11.10 -7.46
CA LEU A 91 4.09 11.39 -7.17
C LEU A 91 3.28 11.60 -8.45
N GLN A 92 1.96 11.52 -8.34
CA GLN A 92 0.99 11.78 -9.39
C GLN A 92 -0.21 12.54 -8.78
N ASN A 93 -0.82 13.43 -9.55
CA ASN A 93 -2.06 14.07 -9.11
C ASN A 93 -3.13 13.01 -8.86
N GLY A 94 -3.84 13.13 -7.73
CA GLY A 94 -4.77 12.12 -7.22
C GLY A 94 -4.17 11.15 -6.20
N ASP A 95 -2.83 11.11 -6.04
CA ASP A 95 -2.21 10.35 -4.95
C ASP A 95 -2.72 10.83 -3.59
N THR A 96 -2.91 9.89 -2.67
CA THR A 96 -3.30 10.21 -1.29
C THR A 96 -2.39 9.44 -0.34
N ALA A 97 -1.77 10.12 0.62
CA ALA A 97 -0.88 9.51 1.61
C ALA A 97 -1.60 9.03 2.87
N THR A 98 -2.94 9.02 2.89
CA THR A 98 -3.75 8.53 4.02
C THR A 98 -3.70 7.03 4.11
N SER A 99 -3.46 6.49 5.31
CA SER A 99 -3.62 5.06 5.55
C SER A 99 -5.09 4.65 5.58
N ALA A 100 -5.44 3.57 4.89
CA ALA A 100 -6.82 3.07 4.87
C ALA A 100 -7.30 2.55 6.23
N ILE A 101 -6.37 2.04 7.05
CA ILE A 101 -6.63 1.54 8.40
C ILE A 101 -5.97 2.48 9.41
N LYS A 102 -6.72 2.82 10.46
CA LYS A 102 -6.26 3.57 11.62
C LYS A 102 -6.23 2.64 12.83
N GLN A 103 -5.13 2.64 13.58
CA GLN A 103 -4.96 1.84 14.80
C GLN A 103 -4.94 2.73 16.03
#